data_AF-A0A391PRK8-F1
#
_entry.id   AF-A0A391PRK8-F1
#
_cell.length_a   1.000
_cell.length_b   1.000
_cell.length_c   1.000
_cell.angle_alpha   90.00
_cell.angle_beta   90.00
_cell.angle_gamma   90.00
#
_symmetry.space_group_name_H-M   'P 1'
#
loop_
_entity.id
_entity.type
_entity.pdbx_description
1 polymer ?
#
loop_
_entity_poly.entity_id
_entity_poly.type
_entity_poly.pdbx_seq_one_letter_code
_entity_poly.pdbx_strand_id
1 'polypeptide(L)'
;MADVGGARLRIETEPVKAAADEFRTIADELREELRQLVASVDDVVEGSWRGEAARMFGRDWDEFRAAATNIVDDADEIAIRVVQSVAAYAAQDERGGSIVRSAWDER
;
A
#
# COMPACT_ATOMS: atom_id res chain seq x y z
N MET A 1 6.16 -5.99 -45.19
CA MET A 1 4.90 -5.68 -44.47
C MET A 1 4.31 -7.00 -44.01
N ALA A 2 3.82 -7.22 -42.81
CA ALA A 2 3.95 -6.58 -41.51
C ALA A 2 3.35 -7.65 -40.57
N ASP A 3 4.13 -8.19 -39.63
CA ASP A 3 3.56 -8.94 -38.52
C ASP A 3 4.36 -8.63 -37.26
N VAL A 4 4.06 -7.47 -36.68
CA VAL A 4 4.53 -7.06 -35.35
C VAL A 4 3.30 -6.67 -34.50
N GLY A 5 2.10 -7.04 -34.95
CA GLY A 5 0.83 -6.54 -34.40
C GLY A 5 0.28 -7.31 -33.20
N GLY A 6 0.73 -8.55 -32.96
CA GLY A 6 0.13 -9.42 -31.93
C GLY A 6 0.87 -9.47 -30.59
N ALA A 7 2.10 -8.98 -30.51
CA ALA A 7 3.02 -9.35 -29.43
C ALA A 7 3.23 -8.28 -28.33
N ARG A 8 2.50 -7.16 -28.32
CA ARG A 8 2.87 -6.01 -27.47
C ARG A 8 1.82 -5.37 -26.58
N LEU A 9 0.68 -6.03 -26.35
CA LEU A 9 -0.31 -5.59 -25.37
C LEU A 9 -0.71 -6.79 -24.50
N ARG A 10 0.27 -7.41 -23.84
CA ARG A 10 -0.01 -8.26 -22.69
C ARG A 10 0.62 -7.54 -21.51
N ILE A 11 -0.18 -6.83 -20.75
CA ILE A 11 0.30 -6.13 -19.56
C ILE A 11 0.72 -7.21 -18.55
N GLU A 12 1.98 -7.16 -18.12
CA GLU A 12 2.45 -8.01 -17.03
C GLU A 12 1.85 -7.47 -15.73
N THR A 13 0.74 -8.04 -15.29
CA THR A 13 0.09 -7.67 -14.02
C THR A 13 0.84 -8.20 -12.81
N GLU A 14 1.68 -9.22 -12.99
CA GLU A 14 2.42 -9.89 -11.91
C GLU A 14 3.44 -8.99 -11.19
N PRO A 15 4.28 -8.19 -11.89
CA PRO A 15 5.15 -7.21 -11.22
C PRO A 15 4.37 -6.20 -10.36
N VAL A 16 3.18 -5.77 -10.78
CA VAL A 16 2.39 -4.79 -10.04
C VAL A 16 1.70 -5.41 -8.83
N LYS A 17 1.26 -6.68 -8.93
CA LYS A 17 0.80 -7.45 -7.76
C LYS A 17 1.91 -7.65 -6.75
N ALA A 18 3.11 -8.05 -7.20
CA ALA A 18 4.27 -8.25 -6.34
C ALA A 18 4.64 -6.95 -5.60
N ALA A 19 4.62 -5.80 -6.30
CA ALA A 19 4.84 -4.50 -5.66
C ALA A 19 3.74 -4.16 -4.64
N ALA A 20 2.47 -4.50 -4.92
CA ALA A 20 1.37 -4.27 -3.99
C ALA A 20 1.50 -5.13 -2.71
N ASP A 21 1.91 -6.40 -2.86
CA ASP A 21 2.17 -7.31 -1.75
C ASP A 21 3.38 -6.84 -0.92
N GLU A 22 4.42 -6.32 -1.57
CA GLU A 22 5.57 -5.70 -0.90
C GLU A 22 5.15 -4.45 -0.11
N PHE A 23 4.33 -3.57 -0.69
CA PHE A 23 3.78 -2.41 0.01
C PHE A 23 2.97 -2.80 1.25
N ARG A 24 2.15 -3.86 1.16
CA ARG A 24 1.40 -4.37 2.30
C ARG A 24 2.33 -4.89 3.40
N THR A 25 3.37 -5.61 3.01
CA THR A 25 4.38 -6.12 3.96
C THR A 25 5.06 -4.97 4.70
N ILE A 26 5.45 -3.91 3.97
CA ILE A 26 6.05 -2.71 4.57
C ILE A 26 5.07 -2.01 5.52
N ALA A 27 3.78 -1.93 5.17
CA ALA A 27 2.76 -1.34 6.04
C ALA A 27 2.56 -2.15 7.33
N ASP A 28 2.52 -3.49 7.23
CA ASP A 28 2.42 -4.39 8.37
C ASP A 28 3.65 -4.31 9.30
N GLU A 29 4.86 -4.26 8.72
CA GLU A 29 6.11 -4.07 9.46
C GLU A 29 6.14 -2.72 10.17
N LEU A 30 5.80 -1.63 9.47
CA LEU A 30 5.75 -0.29 10.05
C LEU A 30 4.75 -0.22 11.22
N ARG A 31 3.58 -0.85 11.07
CA ARG A 31 2.57 -0.92 12.13
C ARG A 31 3.11 -1.60 13.39
N GLU A 32 3.83 -2.70 13.22
CA GLU A 32 4.39 -3.45 14.34
C GLU A 32 5.54 -2.69 15.00
N GLU A 33 6.44 -2.08 14.24
CA GLU A 33 7.53 -1.26 14.77
C GLU A 33 7.00 -0.05 15.54
N LEU A 34 5.99 0.65 15.01
CA LEU A 34 5.34 1.76 15.69
C LEU A 34 4.65 1.31 16.98
N ARG A 35 4.01 0.13 16.98
CA ARG A 35 3.40 -0.44 18.18
C ARG A 35 4.44 -0.71 19.27
N GLN A 36 5.58 -1.27 18.91
CA GLN A 36 6.67 -1.57 19.84
C GLN A 36 7.32 -0.30 20.38
N LEU A 37 7.56 0.68 19.50
CA LEU A 37 8.06 2.00 19.88
C LEU A 37 7.11 2.68 20.86
N VAL A 38 5.80 2.62 20.59
CA VAL A 38 4.79 3.22 21.48
C VAL A 38 4.84 2.61 22.88
N ALA A 39 4.84 1.28 22.95
CA ALA A 39 4.92 0.57 24.23
C ALA A 39 6.21 0.90 25.01
N SER A 40 7.36 0.93 24.32
CA SER A 40 8.67 1.21 24.94
C SER A 40 8.72 2.61 25.58
N VAL A 41 8.13 3.60 24.92
CA VAL A 41 8.14 4.98 25.43
C VAL A 41 7.07 5.19 26.50
N ASP A 42 5.88 4.59 26.36
CA ASP A 42 4.83 4.64 27.39
C ASP A 42 5.36 4.08 28.72
N ASP A 43 6.11 2.97 28.69
CA ASP A 43 6.77 2.39 29.88
C ASP A 43 7.71 3.39 30.58
N VAL A 44 8.45 4.20 29.81
CA VAL A 44 9.37 5.20 30.35
C VAL A 44 8.61 6.40 30.93
N VAL A 45 7.62 6.91 30.20
CA VAL A 45 6.84 8.10 30.57
C VAL A 45 6.01 7.83 31.82
N GLU A 46 5.29 6.70 31.87
CA GLU A 46 4.44 6.34 33.00
C GLU A 46 5.26 5.91 34.23
N GLY A 47 6.43 5.29 34.00
CA GLY A 47 7.26 4.74 35.07
C GLY A 47 8.16 5.75 35.79
N SER A 48 8.63 6.81 35.11
CA SER A 48 9.80 7.56 35.60
C SER A 48 9.75 9.09 35.51
N TRP A 49 8.92 9.68 34.65
CA TRP A 49 8.92 11.13 34.44
C TRP A 49 7.79 11.83 35.22
N ARG A 50 8.13 12.91 35.94
CA ARG A 50 7.18 13.75 36.69
C ARG A 50 7.43 15.23 36.43
N GLY A 51 6.38 16.03 36.59
CA GLY A 51 6.47 17.49 36.49
C GLY A 51 6.13 18.04 35.11
N GLU A 52 6.50 19.31 34.87
CA GLU A 52 6.10 20.05 33.67
C GLU A 52 6.72 19.51 32.36
N ALA A 53 7.95 19.00 32.43
CA ALA A 53 8.61 18.35 31.30
C ALA A 53 7.88 17.08 30.84
N ALA A 54 7.36 16.28 31.78
CA ALA A 54 6.57 15.09 31.47
C ALA A 54 5.25 15.46 30.74
N ARG A 55 4.63 16.59 31.12
CA ARG A 55 3.41 17.09 30.46
C ARG A 55 3.67 17.61 29.04
N MET A 56 4.80 18.28 28.81
CA MET A 56 5.19 18.71 27.46
C MET A 56 5.48 17.50 26.58
N PHE A 57 6.31 16.57 27.06
CA PHE A 57 6.60 15.34 26.33
C PHE A 57 5.33 14.56 26.00
N GLY A 58 4.40 14.40 26.95
CA GLY A 58 3.13 13.72 26.70
C GLY A 58 2.33 14.32 25.54
N ARG A 59 2.34 15.65 25.36
CA ARG A 59 1.67 16.30 24.22
C ARG A 59 2.37 16.01 22.89
N ASP A 60 3.68 16.21 22.85
CA ASP A 60 4.48 15.94 21.64
C ASP A 60 4.41 14.46 21.26
N TRP A 61 4.30 13.59 22.27
CA TRP A 61 4.13 12.15 22.13
C TRP A 61 2.74 11.77 21.60
N ASP A 62 1.67 12.41 22.07
CA ASP A 62 0.33 12.23 21.52
C ASP A 62 0.27 12.62 20.04
N GLU A 63 0.93 13.72 19.66
CA GLU A 63 1.06 14.16 18.27
C GLU A 63 1.84 13.15 17.43
N PHE A 64 2.95 12.63 17.95
CA PHE A 64 3.70 11.55 17.31
C PHE A 64 2.82 10.31 17.06
N ARG A 65 2.05 9.85 18.06
CA ARG A 65 1.16 8.68 17.92
C ARG A 65 0.08 8.88 16.86
N ALA A 66 -0.48 10.08 16.79
CA ALA A 66 -1.45 10.43 15.75
C ALA A 66 -0.82 10.42 14.35
N ALA A 67 0.36 11.04 14.19
CA ALA A 67 1.09 11.04 12.91
C ALA A 67 1.49 9.63 12.48
N ALA A 68 1.98 8.81 13.40
CA ALA A 68 2.33 7.41 13.17
C ALA A 68 1.15 6.58 12.66
N THR A 69 -0.04 6.78 13.24
CA THR A 69 -1.28 6.10 12.81
C THR A 69 -1.65 6.52 11.39
N ASN A 70 -1.60 7.82 11.08
CA ASN A 70 -1.90 8.32 9.74
C ASN A 70 -0.97 7.72 8.67
N ILE A 71 0.32 7.55 8.96
CA ILE A 71 1.28 6.97 8.00
C ILE A 71 0.93 5.51 7.69
N VAL A 72 0.52 4.73 8.69
CA VAL A 72 0.10 3.33 8.50
C VAL A 72 -1.19 3.27 7.67
N ASP A 73 -2.18 4.11 8.00
CA ASP A 73 -3.44 4.18 7.28
C ASP A 73 -3.23 4.58 5.80
N ASP A 74 -2.36 5.57 5.54
CA ASP A 74 -1.99 5.99 4.18
C ASP A 74 -1.30 4.86 3.39
N ALA A 75 -0.42 4.09 4.04
CA ALA A 75 0.26 2.96 3.43
C ALA A 75 -0.72 1.84 3.03
N ASP A 76 -1.70 1.54 3.90
CA ASP A 76 -2.79 0.60 3.62
C ASP A 76 -3.66 1.09 2.45
N GLU A 77 -3.99 2.39 2.41
CA GLU A 77 -4.77 2.98 1.33
C GLU A 77 -4.03 2.88 -0.02
N ILE A 78 -2.72 3.15 -0.04
CA ILE A 78 -1.88 3.02 -1.23
C ILE A 78 -1.91 1.57 -1.73
N ALA A 79 -1.71 0.59 -0.86
CA ALA A 79 -1.74 -0.83 -1.23
C ALA A 79 -3.10 -1.22 -1.84
N ILE A 80 -4.21 -0.79 -1.24
CA ILE A 80 -5.57 -1.02 -1.76
C ILE A 80 -5.74 -0.41 -3.16
N ARG A 81 -5.34 0.85 -3.34
CA ARG A 81 -5.46 1.55 -4.63
C ARG A 81 -4.64 0.89 -5.73
N VAL A 82 -3.44 0.39 -5.41
CA VAL A 82 -2.62 -0.35 -6.37
C VAL A 82 -3.30 -1.66 -6.79
N VAL A 83 -3.80 -2.45 -5.84
CA VAL A 83 -4.53 -3.70 -6.14
C VAL A 83 -5.77 -3.44 -6.99
N GLN A 84 -6.56 -2.42 -6.65
CA GLN A 84 -7.75 -2.03 -7.41
C GLN A 84 -7.41 -1.61 -8.85
N SER A 85 -6.34 -0.84 -9.01
CA SER A 85 -5.82 -0.42 -10.31
C SER A 85 -5.42 -1.62 -11.16
N VAL A 86 -4.66 -2.57 -10.59
CA VAL A 86 -4.29 -3.82 -11.28
C VAL A 86 -5.52 -4.62 -11.71
N ALA A 87 -6.50 -4.78 -10.83
CA ALA A 87 -7.73 -5.51 -11.13
C ALA A 87 -8.54 -4.84 -12.26
N ALA A 88 -8.62 -3.51 -12.25
CA ALA A 88 -9.29 -2.74 -13.29
C ALA A 88 -8.59 -2.90 -14.65
N TYR A 89 -7.25 -2.85 -14.68
CA TYR A 89 -6.47 -3.06 -15.90
C TYR A 89 -6.58 -4.49 -16.43
N ALA A 90 -6.52 -5.51 -15.57
CA ALA A 90 -6.71 -6.91 -15.97
C ALA A 90 -8.10 -7.13 -16.61
N ALA A 91 -9.14 -6.57 -16.02
CA ALA A 91 -10.50 -6.65 -16.54
C ALA A 91 -10.67 -5.91 -17.88
N GLN A 92 -9.92 -4.82 -18.11
CA GLN A 92 -9.92 -4.10 -19.37
C GLN A 92 -9.18 -4.89 -20.47
N ASP A 93 -8.07 -5.55 -20.13
CA ASP A 93 -7.28 -6.36 -21.07
C ASP A 93 -8.08 -7.59 -21.55
N GLU A 94 -8.81 -8.27 -20.65
CA GLU A 94 -9.71 -9.38 -21.03
C GLU A 94 -10.81 -8.94 -22.00
N ARG A 95 -11.43 -7.78 -21.76
CA ARG A 95 -12.47 -7.23 -22.66
C ARG A 95 -11.88 -6.82 -24.00
N GLY A 96 -10.69 -6.20 -24.02
CA GLY A 96 -9.98 -5.85 -25.24
C GLY A 96 -9.60 -7.08 -26.06
N GLY A 97 -9.07 -8.12 -25.41
CA GLY A 97 -8.71 -9.39 -26.03
C GLY A 97 -9.93 -10.16 -26.56
N SER A 98 -11.08 -10.06 -25.90
CA SER A 98 -12.36 -10.61 -26.38
C SER A 98 -12.83 -9.92 -27.66
N ILE A 99 -12.80 -8.58 -27.72
CA ILE A 99 -13.27 -7.79 -28.87
C ILE A 99 -12.40 -8.03 -30.10
N VAL A 100 -11.08 -8.08 -29.91
CA VAL A 100 -10.14 -8.40 -31.00
C VAL A 100 -10.44 -9.81 -31.53
N ARG A 101 -10.61 -10.81 -30.68
CA ARG A 101 -10.86 -12.19 -31.11
C ARG A 101 -12.19 -12.32 -31.89
N SER A 102 -13.26 -11.69 -31.41
CA SER A 102 -14.54 -11.67 -32.14
C SER A 102 -14.45 -10.96 -33.49
N ALA A 103 -13.65 -9.89 -33.61
CA ALA A 103 -13.45 -9.19 -34.87
C ALA A 103 -12.61 -9.99 -35.90
N TRP A 104 -11.86 -11.00 -35.44
CA TRP A 104 -11.09 -11.91 -36.28
C TRP A 104 -11.87 -13.18 -36.67
N ASP A 105 -12.80 -13.66 -35.82
CA ASP A 105 -13.64 -14.83 -36.11
C ASP A 105 -14.82 -14.52 -37.07
N GLU A 106 -15.16 -13.24 -37.31
CA GLU A 106 -16.21 -12.80 -38.25
C GLU A 106 -15.69 -12.48 -39.68
N ARG A 107 -14.42 -12.79 -39.99
CA ARG A 107 -13.83 -12.65 -41.34
C ARG A 107 -13.53 -14.00 -41.99
#